data_AF-A0A933WDW7-F1
#
_entry.id   AF-A0A933WDW7-F1
#
_cell.length_a   1.000
_cell.length_b   1.000
_cell.length_c   1.000
_cell.angle_alpha   90.00
_cell.angle_beta   90.00
_cell.angle_gamma   90.00
#
_symmetry.space_group_name_H-M   'P 1'
#
loop_
_entity.id
_entity.type
_entity.pdbx_description
1 polymer ?
#
loop_
_entity_poly.entity_id
_entity_poly.type
_entity_poly.pdbx_seq_one_letter_code
_entity_poly.pdbx_strand_id
1 'polypeptide(L)' 'MKPSKIIYSLNIEDVQNVAEEELGRQASKKELKIVEDKVSDYIDWHGAISLALNDAVRTQKTNRTNGTYVNG' A
#
# COMPACT_ATOMS: atom_id res chain seq x y z
N MET A 1 13.05 12.50 -4.41
CA MET A 1 12.46 11.78 -3.25
C MET A 1 13.59 11.11 -2.47
N LYS A 2 13.42 10.91 -1.16
CA LYS A 2 14.38 10.13 -0.36
C LYS A 2 14.20 8.64 -0.68
N PRO A 3 15.27 7.87 -0.97
CA PRO A 3 15.18 6.44 -1.27
C PRO A 3 14.52 5.62 -0.16
N SER A 4 14.64 6.07 1.09
CA SER A 4 14.11 5.39 2.29
C SER A 4 12.74 5.90 2.75
N LYS A 5 12.04 6.70 1.94
CA LYS A 5 10.71 7.17 2.32
C LYS A 5 9.74 5.98 2.36
N ILE A 6 9.16 5.72 3.54
CA ILE A 6 8.03 4.79 3.69
C ILE A 6 6.81 5.40 2.99
N ILE A 7 6.22 4.66 2.06
CA ILE A 7 5.02 5.08 1.30
C ILE A 7 3.73 4.45 1.85
N TYR A 8 3.85 3.31 2.54
CA TYR A 8 2.79 2.59 3.22
C TYR A 8 3.40 1.75 4.35
N SER A 9 2.70 1.60 5.47
CA SER A 9 3.14 0.79 6.60
C SER A 9 1.94 0.25 7.37
N LEU A 10 2.06 -0.96 7.89
CA LEU A 10 1.22 -1.50 8.95
C LEU A 10 2.00 -1.43 10.27
N ASN A 11 1.29 -1.17 11.36
CA ASN A 11 1.87 -1.09 12.70
C ASN A 11 1.17 -2.07 13.66
N ILE A 12 1.65 -2.13 14.90
CA ILE A 12 1.10 -3.05 15.91
C ILE A 12 -0.34 -2.70 16.29
N GLU A 13 -0.71 -1.42 16.34
CA GLU A 13 -2.08 -0.97 16.62
C GLU A 13 -3.04 -1.48 15.54
N ASP A 14 -2.66 -1.44 14.26
CA ASP A 14 -3.47 -2.00 13.16
C ASP A 14 -3.75 -3.49 13.38
N VAL A 15 -2.72 -4.26 13.75
CA VAL A 15 -2.85 -5.70 14.04
C VAL A 15 -3.74 -5.93 15.27
N GLN A 16 -3.62 -5.09 16.28
CA GLN A 16 -4.40 -5.20 17.51
C GLN A 16 -5.87 -4.87 17.31
N ASN A 17 -6.19 -3.85 16.51
CA ASN A 17 -7.56 -3.50 16.16
C ASN A 17 -8.23 -4.67 15.41
N VAL A 18 -7.54 -5.27 14.43
CA VAL A 18 -8.05 -6.46 13.74
C VAL A 18 -8.19 -7.65 14.72
N ALA A 19 -7.27 -7.81 15.67
CA ALA A 19 -7.39 -8.88 16.66
C ALA A 19 -8.60 -8.68 17.59
N GLU A 20 -8.91 -7.45 18.00
CA GLU A 20 -10.12 -7.17 18.78
C GLU A 20 -11.39 -7.45 17.99
N GLU A 21 -11.43 -7.02 16.73
CA GLU A 21 -12.59 -7.21 15.85
C GLU A 21 -12.84 -8.70 15.54
N GLU A 22 -11.78 -9.45 15.21
CA GLU A 22 -11.89 -10.83 14.73
C GLU A 22 -11.80 -11.88 15.84
N LEU A 23 -11.05 -11.60 16.92
CA LEU A 23 -10.80 -12.55 18.02
C LEU A 23 -11.46 -12.13 19.34
N GLY A 24 -12.01 -10.92 19.43
CA GLY A 24 -12.59 -10.37 20.67
C GLY A 24 -11.55 -10.07 21.76
N ARG A 25 -10.26 -10.03 21.42
CA ARG A 25 -9.15 -9.75 22.34
C ARG A 25 -7.92 -9.23 21.60
N GLN A 26 -7.03 -8.59 22.34
CA GLN A 26 -5.69 -8.27 21.86
C GLN A 26 -4.88 -9.54 21.54
N ALA A 27 -4.09 -9.47 20.47
CA ALA A 27 -3.06 -10.43 20.12
C ALA A 27 -1.91 -10.41 21.13
N SER A 28 -1.41 -11.60 21.46
CA SER A 28 -0.22 -11.79 22.31
C SER A 28 1.05 -11.42 21.55
N LYS A 29 2.15 -11.19 22.29
CA LYS A 29 3.47 -10.90 21.68
C LYS A 29 3.92 -11.96 20.66
N LYS A 30 3.61 -13.23 20.90
CA LYS A 30 3.95 -14.33 19.99
C LYS A 30 3.13 -14.26 18.70
N GLU A 31 1.84 -13.96 18.81
CA GLU A 31 0.95 -13.79 17.67
C GLU A 31 1.36 -12.57 16.84
N LEU A 32 1.65 -11.43 17.49
CA LEU A 32 2.18 -10.23 16.83
C LEU A 32 3.43 -10.53 16.01
N LYS A 33 4.36 -11.32 16.56
CA LYS A 33 5.59 -11.68 15.85
C LYS A 33 5.31 -12.54 14.61
N ILE A 34 4.39 -13.49 14.73
CA ILE A 34 3.97 -14.32 13.60
C ILE A 34 3.30 -13.48 12.50
N VAL A 35 2.50 -12.49 12.88
CA VAL A 35 1.88 -11.56 11.93
C VAL A 35 2.95 -10.71 11.25
N GLU A 36 3.87 -10.11 11.99
CA GLU A 36 4.99 -9.32 11.43
C GLU A 36 5.76 -10.12 10.35
N ASP A 37 6.06 -11.39 10.64
CA ASP A 37 6.86 -12.23 9.75
C ASP A 37 6.09 -12.73 8.52
N LYS A 38 4.75 -12.76 8.55
CA LYS A 38 3.92 -13.36 7.49
C LYS A 38 3.00 -12.41 6.75
N VAL A 39 2.68 -11.25 7.34
CA VAL A 39 1.68 -10.34 6.78
C VAL A 39 2.07 -9.88 5.37
N SER A 40 3.37 -9.73 5.10
CA SER A 40 3.88 -9.37 3.77
C SER A 40 3.62 -10.44 2.71
N ASP A 41 3.53 -11.71 3.09
CA ASP A 41 3.31 -12.83 2.16
C ASP A 41 1.85 -12.87 1.68
N TYR A 42 0.94 -12.29 2.45
CA TYR A 42 -0.49 -12.21 2.13
C TYR A 42 -0.87 -10.93 1.38
N ILE A 43 0.03 -9.94 1.33
CA ILE A 43 -0.20 -8.67 0.62
C ILE A 43 0.57 -8.72 -0.70
N ASP A 44 -0.13 -8.66 -1.83
CA ASP A 44 0.50 -8.47 -3.16
C ASP A 44 0.97 -7.02 -3.34
N TRP A 45 1.98 -6.63 -2.55
CA TRP A 45 2.52 -5.28 -2.53
C TRP A 45 3.20 -4.93 -3.85
N HIS A 46 3.80 -5.92 -4.53
CA HIS A 46 4.43 -5.72 -5.83
C HIS A 46 3.38 -5.42 -6.90
N GLY A 47 2.28 -6.19 -6.94
CA GLY A 47 1.16 -5.94 -7.85
C GLY A 47 0.54 -4.56 -7.62
N ALA A 48 0.31 -4.19 -6.35
CA ALA A 48 -0.23 -2.87 -6.00
C ALA A 48 0.67 -1.72 -6.50
N ILE A 49 1.99 -1.82 -6.32
CA ILE A 49 2.94 -0.83 -6.82
C ILE A 49 2.93 -0.77 -8.36
N SER A 50 2.93 -1.94 -9.02
CA SER A 50 2.90 -2.03 -10.48
C SER A 50 1.64 -1.38 -11.07
N LEU A 51 0.47 -1.63 -10.47
CA LEU A 51 -0.78 -1.01 -10.85
C LEU A 51 -0.75 0.51 -10.67
N ALA A 52 -0.34 0.99 -9.49
CA ALA A 52 -0.26 2.42 -9.20
C ALA A 52 0.71 3.17 -10.15
N LEU A 53 1.84 2.54 -10.50
CA LEU A 53 2.76 3.08 -11.50
C LEU A 53 2.13 3.18 -12.89
N ASN A 54 1.43 2.13 -13.32
CA ASN A 54 0.74 2.14 -14.62
C ASN A 54 -0.31 3.25 -14.69
N ASP A 55 -1.10 3.44 -13.64
CA ASP A 55 -2.09 4.51 -13.57
C ASP A 55 -1.46 5.89 -13.56
N ALA A 56 -0.38 6.08 -12.80
CA ALA A 56 0.38 7.33 -12.79
C ALA A 56 0.96 7.68 -14.18
N VAL A 57 1.44 6.68 -14.93
CA VAL A 57 1.95 6.86 -16.30
C VAL A 57 0.81 7.16 -17.28
N ARG A 58 -0.32 6.45 -17.18
CA ARG A 58 -1.51 6.69 -18.02
C ARG A 58 -2.01 8.12 -17.84
N THR A 59 -2.16 8.57 -16.59
CA THR A 59 -2.62 9.93 -16.26
C THR A 59 -1.71 11.00 -16.87
N GLN A 60 -0.39 10.79 -16.85
CA GLN A 60 0.56 11.69 -17.50
C GLN A 60 0.41 11.73 -19.02
N LYS A 61 0.10 10.60 -19.68
CA LYS A 61 -0.13 10.56 -21.12
C LYS A 61 -1.37 11.36 -21.51
N THR A 62 -2.49 11.19 -20.79
CA THR A 62 -3.74 11.92 -21.05
C THR A 62 -3.56 13.43 -20.91
N ASN A 63 -2.80 13.88 -19.91
CA ASN A 63 -2.51 15.29 -19.69
C ASN A 63 -1.58 15.89 -20.77
N ARG A 64 -0.68 15.09 -21.36
CA ARG A 64 0.17 15.54 -22.48
C ARG A 64 -0.60 15.66 -23.80
N THR A 65 -1.55 14.77 -24.08
CA THR A 65 -2.37 14.85 -25.31
C THR A 65 -3.44 15.93 -25.26
N ASN A 66 -3.94 16.31 -24.09
CA ASN A 66 -4.93 17.38 -23.95
C ASN A 66 -4.31 18.79 -23.97
N GLY A 67 -2.97 18.90 -23.92
CA GLY A 67 -2.24 20.17 -23.98
C GLY A 67 -1.83 20.64 -25.38
N THR A 68 -2.11 19.86 -26.44
CA THR A 68 -1.62 20.14 -27.81
C THR A 68 -2.69 20.55 -28.82
N TYR A 69 -3.90 20.91 -28.39
CA TYR A 69 -4.91 21.49 -29.30
C TYR A 69 -5.36 22.87 -28.83
N VAL A 70 -4.51 23.88 -29.06
CA VAL A 70 -4.95 25.24 -29.43
C VAL A 70 -3.99 25.75 -30.50
N ASN A 71 -4.48 25.78 -31.74
CA ASN A 71 -4.18 26.70 -32.85
C ASN A 71 -4.40 25.99 -34.18
N GLY A 72 -5.57 26.25 -34.75
CA GLY A 72 -6.01 25.93 -36.10
C GLY A 72 -7.30 26.69 -36.34
#